data_AF-A0A354PDS2-F1
#
_entry.id   AF-A0A354PDS2-F1
#
_cell.length_a   1.000
_cell.length_b   1.000
_cell.length_c   1.000
_cell.angle_alpha   90.00
_cell.angle_beta   90.00
_cell.angle_gamma   90.00
#
_symmetry.space_group_name_H-M   'P 1'
#
loop_
_entity.id
_entity.type
_entity.pdbx_description
1 polymer ?
#
loop_
_entity_poly.entity_id
_entity_poly.type
_entity_poly.pdbx_seq_one_letter_code
_entity_poly.pdbx_strand_id
1 'polypeptide(L)'
;NPELNLPKGNEVDREGCLSLPEIFGDVKRATKVKLNAYDMSGNLIQRDLDGFLARIVQHEIDHLNGVYFFDRMLDGSRLAIESKLKEMESEFRDQQQKGEVPNDEELIARLAKWESRYA
;
A
#
# COMPACT_ATOMS: atom_id res chain seq x y z
N ASN A 1 5.15 -8.67 10.69
CA ASN A 1 6.35 -9.22 10.03
C ASN A 1 5.98 -10.24 8.96
N PRO A 2 5.24 -9.87 7.90
CA PRO A 2 5.03 -10.75 6.75
C PRO A 2 6.19 -10.61 5.75
N GLU A 3 6.58 -11.73 5.15
CA GLU A 3 7.56 -11.81 4.07
C GLU A 3 6.96 -12.60 2.90
N LEU A 4 7.16 -12.11 1.68
CA LEU A 4 6.67 -12.74 0.46
C LEU A 4 7.82 -13.31 -0.37
N ASN A 5 7.65 -14.55 -0.82
CA ASN A 5 8.38 -15.09 -1.94
C ASN A 5 7.46 -15.14 -3.17
N LEU A 6 7.92 -14.55 -4.28
CA LEU A 6 7.14 -14.38 -5.51
C LEU A 6 7.65 -15.34 -6.59
N PRO A 7 7.03 -16.53 -6.75
CA PRO A 7 7.33 -17.43 -7.87
C PRO A 7 6.98 -16.77 -9.22
N LYS A 8 7.52 -17.34 -10.31
CA LYS A 8 7.26 -16.83 -11.67
C LYS A 8 5.78 -16.89 -12.03
N GLY A 9 5.31 -15.85 -12.71
CA GLY A 9 3.96 -15.77 -13.25
C GLY A 9 3.28 -14.50 -12.75
N ASN A 10 2.89 -13.64 -13.69
CA ASN A 10 2.24 -12.37 -13.36
C ASN A 10 0.96 -12.22 -14.15
N GLU A 11 0.00 -11.53 -13.57
CA GLU A 11 -1.23 -11.12 -14.23
C GLU A 11 -1.49 -9.64 -13.99
N VAL A 12 -2.23 -9.04 -14.92
CA VAL A 12 -2.74 -7.68 -14.81
C VAL A 12 -4.21 -7.79 -14.43
N ASP A 13 -4.59 -7.09 -13.36
CA ASP A 13 -5.97 -7.00 -12.93
C ASP A 13 -6.20 -5.65 -12.24
N ARG A 14 -7.46 -5.26 -12.09
CA ARG A 14 -7.87 -3.98 -11.56
C ARG A 14 -7.80 -3.97 -10.02
N GLU A 15 -7.12 -2.98 -9.47
CA GLU A 15 -7.06 -2.73 -8.02
C GLU A 15 -7.72 -1.39 -7.66
N GLY A 16 -8.14 -1.28 -6.42
CA GLY A 16 -8.49 -0.03 -5.73
C GLY A 16 -7.97 -0.08 -4.29
N CYS A 17 -8.03 1.03 -3.57
CA CYS A 17 -7.56 1.11 -2.19
C CYS A 17 -8.52 1.98 -1.36
N LEU A 18 -8.82 1.56 -0.12
CA LEU A 18 -9.67 2.37 0.78
C LEU A 18 -9.03 3.71 1.16
N SER A 19 -7.69 3.80 1.13
CA SER A 19 -6.97 5.06 1.33
C SER A 19 -7.14 6.05 0.17
N LEU A 20 -7.61 5.58 -1.00
CA LEU A 20 -7.80 6.35 -2.21
C LEU A 20 -9.20 6.06 -2.79
N PRO A 21 -10.26 6.61 -2.16
CA PRO A 21 -11.62 6.32 -2.56
C PRO A 21 -11.85 6.65 -4.03
N GLU A 22 -12.61 5.80 -4.71
CA GLU A 22 -13.00 5.97 -6.12
C GLU A 22 -11.86 5.98 -7.15
N ILE A 23 -10.64 5.63 -6.74
CA ILE A 23 -9.49 5.45 -7.62
C ILE A 23 -9.29 3.95 -7.87
N PHE A 24 -9.27 3.59 -9.15
CA PHE A 24 -9.01 2.23 -9.61
C PHE A 24 -8.07 2.24 -10.80
N GLY A 25 -7.25 1.21 -10.96
CA GLY A 25 -6.38 1.06 -12.12
C GLY A 25 -5.79 -0.34 -12.25
N ASP A 26 -5.23 -0.62 -13.42
CA ASP A 26 -4.68 -1.95 -13.74
C ASP A 26 -3.27 -2.08 -13.16
N VAL A 27 -3.07 -3.12 -12.35
CA VAL A 27 -1.84 -3.38 -11.61
C VAL A 27 -1.33 -4.78 -11.93
N LYS A 28 -0.03 -4.86 -12.24
CA LYS A 28 0.65 -6.14 -12.49
C LYS A 28 1.11 -6.76 -11.17
N ARG A 29 0.65 -7.97 -10.86
CA ARG A 29 1.00 -8.72 -9.63
C ARG A 29 1.47 -10.13 -9.96
N ALA A 30 2.15 -10.78 -9.02
CA ALA A 30 2.40 -12.21 -9.11
C ALA A 30 1.09 -12.98 -8.91
N THR A 31 0.85 -14.03 -9.71
CA THR A 31 -0.38 -14.86 -9.62
C THR A 31 -0.39 -15.78 -8.40
N LYS A 32 0.79 -16.05 -7.83
CA LYS A 32 1.01 -16.89 -6.67
C LYS A 32 2.03 -16.23 -5.75
N VAL A 33 1.86 -16.41 -4.44
CA VAL A 33 2.82 -15.95 -3.44
C VAL A 33 3.00 -17.00 -2.36
N LYS A 34 4.21 -17.09 -1.81
CA LYS A 34 4.45 -17.83 -0.55
C LYS A 34 4.64 -16.82 0.56
N LEU A 35 3.73 -16.85 1.53
CA LEU A 35 3.71 -15.98 2.69
C LEU A 35 4.35 -16.69 3.89
N ASN A 36 5.33 -16.04 4.50
CA ASN A 36 5.76 -16.32 5.87
C ASN A 36 5.33 -15.15 6.75
N ALA A 37 4.63 -15.41 7.85
CA ALA A 37 4.19 -14.38 8.78
C ALA A 37 4.10 -14.97 10.20
N TYR A 38 3.69 -14.16 11.17
CA TYR A 38 3.45 -14.61 12.54
C TYR A 38 2.02 -14.27 12.94
N ASP A 39 1.38 -15.16 13.69
CA ASP A 39 0.09 -14.89 14.33
C ASP A 39 0.25 -13.94 15.54
N MET A 40 -0.87 -13.60 16.18
CA MET A 40 -0.89 -12.72 17.36
C MET A 40 -0.19 -13.33 18.59
N SER A 41 0.02 -14.65 18.61
CA SER A 41 0.74 -15.37 19.66
C SER A 41 2.22 -15.57 19.33
N GLY A 42 2.68 -15.11 18.16
CA GLY A 42 4.06 -15.27 17.70
C GLY A 42 4.36 -16.62 17.05
N ASN A 43 3.35 -17.43 16.73
CA ASN A 43 3.58 -18.68 16.00
C ASN A 43 3.74 -18.40 14.51
N LEU A 44 4.66 -19.13 13.87
CA LEU A 44 4.91 -19.01 12.44
C LEU A 44 3.71 -19.50 11.62
N ILE A 45 3.26 -18.66 10.70
CA ILE A 45 2.28 -18.98 9.65
C ILE A 45 3.03 -19.07 8.32
N GLN A 46 2.88 -20.22 7.64
CA GLN A 46 3.35 -20.39 6.27
C GLN A 46 2.17 -20.76 5.37
N ARG A 47 1.98 -20.03 4.28
CA ARG A 47 0.87 -20.24 3.33
C ARG A 47 1.32 -20.03 1.90
N ASP A 48 0.95 -20.96 1.03
CA ASP A 48 0.95 -20.75 -0.42
C ASP A 48 -0.41 -20.17 -0.79
N LEU A 49 -0.42 -18.99 -1.42
CA LEU A 49 -1.63 -18.27 -1.82
C LEU A 49 -1.63 -18.08 -3.33
N ASP A 50 -2.83 -18.07 -3.92
CA ASP A 50 -3.03 -17.78 -5.33
C ASP A 50 -4.31 -16.95 -5.58
N GLY A 51 -4.49 -16.55 -6.83
CA GLY A 51 -5.65 -15.79 -7.29
C GLY A 51 -5.87 -14.50 -6.51
N PHE A 52 -7.12 -14.21 -6.19
CA PHE A 52 -7.52 -12.95 -5.56
C PHE A 52 -6.87 -12.74 -4.17
N LEU A 53 -6.69 -13.80 -3.39
CA LEU A 53 -6.07 -13.68 -2.06
C LEU A 53 -4.58 -13.35 -2.17
N ALA A 54 -3.87 -13.93 -3.14
CA ALA A 54 -2.48 -13.56 -3.40
C ALA A 54 -2.35 -12.08 -3.80
N ARG A 55 -3.30 -11.55 -4.57
CA ARG A 55 -3.34 -10.13 -4.94
C ARG A 55 -3.57 -9.22 -3.73
N ILE A 56 -4.58 -9.51 -2.90
CA ILE A 56 -4.85 -8.73 -1.69
C ILE A 56 -3.63 -8.70 -0.78
N VAL A 57 -3.02 -9.85 -0.50
CA VAL A 57 -1.86 -9.92 0.40
C VAL A 57 -0.67 -9.11 -0.14
N GLN A 58 -0.43 -9.13 -1.46
CA GLN A 58 0.58 -8.26 -2.07
C GLN A 58 0.25 -6.77 -1.90
N HIS A 59 -1.02 -6.38 -2.06
CA HIS A 59 -1.48 -5.00 -1.86
C HIS A 59 -1.27 -4.53 -0.42
N GLU A 60 -1.71 -5.31 0.56
CA GLU A 60 -1.60 -4.92 1.97
C GLU A 60 -0.16 -4.91 2.47
N ILE A 61 0.70 -5.78 1.92
CA ILE A 61 2.13 -5.78 2.26
C ILE A 61 2.87 -4.59 1.65
N ASP A 62 2.46 -4.09 0.48
CA ASP A 62 3.02 -2.85 -0.06
C ASP A 62 2.83 -1.68 0.90
N HIS A 63 1.65 -1.55 1.54
CA HIS A 63 1.40 -0.51 2.53
C HIS A 63 2.37 -0.56 3.72
N LEU A 64 2.75 -1.77 4.16
CA LEU A 64 3.76 -1.93 5.22
C LEU A 64 5.14 -1.41 4.81
N ASN A 65 5.39 -1.31 3.51
CA ASN A 65 6.63 -0.81 2.92
C ASN A 65 6.49 0.63 2.37
N GLY A 66 5.36 1.30 2.63
CA GLY A 66 5.09 2.64 2.11
C GLY A 66 4.88 2.70 0.59
N VAL A 67 4.59 1.57 -0.05
CA VAL A 67 4.30 1.47 -1.48
C VAL A 67 2.79 1.47 -1.67
N TYR A 68 2.29 2.23 -2.63
CA TYR A 68 0.88 2.26 -3.00
C TYR A 68 0.65 1.52 -4.32
N PHE A 69 -0.58 1.05 -4.53
CA PHE A 69 -0.92 0.31 -5.75
C PHE A 69 -0.70 1.13 -7.04
N PHE A 70 -0.82 2.46 -6.97
CA PHE A 70 -0.55 3.34 -8.10
C PHE A 70 0.93 3.39 -8.51
N ASP A 71 1.86 2.99 -7.63
CA ASP A 71 3.30 2.86 -7.95
C ASP A 71 3.59 1.63 -8.82
N ARG A 72 2.62 0.70 -8.87
CA ARG A 72 2.70 -0.56 -9.62
C ARG A 72 1.72 -0.63 -10.79
N MET A 73 1.00 0.47 -11.04
CA MET A 73 0.11 0.58 -12.19
C MET A 73 0.89 0.54 -13.49
N LEU A 74 0.24 0.05 -14.55
CA LEU A 74 0.73 0.27 -15.91
C LEU A 74 0.66 1.77 -16.24
N ASP A 75 1.59 2.27 -17.05
CA ASP A 75 1.73 3.70 -17.37
C ASP A 75 0.41 4.36 -17.80
N GLY A 76 -0.37 3.68 -18.66
CA GLY A 76 -1.67 4.18 -19.11
C GLY A 76 -2.69 4.35 -17.98
N SER A 77 -2.74 3.41 -17.03
CA SER A 77 -3.61 3.50 -15.85
C SER A 77 -3.14 4.56 -14.86
N ARG A 78 -1.82 4.72 -14.70
CA ARG A 78 -1.24 5.76 -13.83
C ARG A 78 -1.58 7.16 -14.33
N LEU A 79 -1.43 7.42 -15.63
CA LEU A 79 -1.77 8.71 -16.22
C LEU A 79 -3.25 9.07 -16.01
N ALA A 80 -4.14 8.08 -16.06
CA ALA A 80 -5.58 8.29 -15.95
C ALA A 80 -6.03 8.78 -14.55
N ILE A 81 -5.23 8.58 -13.50
CA ILE A 81 -5.58 8.94 -12.12
C ILE A 81 -4.81 10.15 -11.59
N GLU A 82 -3.87 10.69 -12.38
CA GLU A 82 -2.95 11.75 -11.95
C GLU A 82 -3.69 13.04 -11.50
N SER A 83 -4.77 13.41 -12.19
CA SER A 83 -5.57 14.58 -11.82
C SER A 83 -6.26 14.40 -10.47
N LYS A 84 -6.85 13.22 -10.22
CA LYS A 84 -7.52 12.89 -8.95
C LYS A 84 -6.54 12.90 -7.78
N LEU A 85 -5.33 12.37 -7.97
CA LEU A 85 -4.31 12.39 -6.93
C LEU A 85 -3.86 13.81 -6.57
N LYS A 86 -3.72 14.69 -7.56
CA LYS A 86 -3.41 16.10 -7.34
C LYS A 86 -4.52 16.84 -6.59
N GLU A 87 -5.77 16.53 -6.89
CA GLU A 87 -6.93 17.07 -6.18
C GLU A 87 -6.90 16.65 -4.70
N MET A 88 -6.72 15.36 -4.42
CA MET A 88 -6.59 14.86 -3.04
C MET A 88 -5.39 15.47 -2.29
N GLU A 89 -4.25 15.62 -2.97
CA GLU A 89 -3.09 16.29 -2.38
C GLU A 89 -3.42 17.74 -2.02
N SER A 90 -4.06 18.49 -2.94
CA SER A 90 -4.47 19.87 -2.68
C SER A 90 -5.41 19.97 -1.46
N GLU A 91 -6.40 19.10 -1.37
CA GLU A 91 -7.32 19.06 -0.22
C GLU A 91 -6.59 18.77 1.10
N PHE A 92 -5.66 17.82 1.10
CA PHE A 92 -4.84 17.50 2.26
C PHE A 92 -3.99 18.71 2.69
N ARG A 93 -3.36 19.41 1.73
CA ARG A 93 -2.58 20.63 2.01
C ARG A 93 -3.45 21.74 2.57
N ASP A 94 -4.67 21.91 2.07
CA ASP A 94 -5.62 22.90 2.59
C ASP A 94 -6.03 22.57 4.04
N GLN A 95 -6.24 21.30 4.36
CA GLN A 95 -6.52 20.85 5.74
C GLN A 95 -5.33 21.10 6.68
N GLN A 96 -4.10 20.91 6.21
CA GLN A 96 -2.89 21.28 6.97
C GLN A 96 -2.82 22.79 7.21
N GLN A 97 -3.10 23.62 6.20
CA GLN A 97 -3.10 25.08 6.34
C GLN A 97 -4.17 25.57 7.34
N LYS A 98 -5.34 24.91 7.38
CA LYS A 98 -6.40 25.20 8.35
C LYS A 98 -6.11 24.66 9.75
N GLY A 99 -5.07 23.85 9.91
CA GLY A 99 -4.74 23.18 11.18
C GLY A 99 -5.67 22.03 11.55
N GLU A 100 -6.47 21.53 10.60
CA GLU A 100 -7.33 20.35 10.79
C GLU A 100 -6.52 19.06 10.80
N VAL A 101 -5.41 19.06 10.05
CA VAL A 101 -4.43 17.97 9.96
C VAL A 101 -3.06 18.49 10.37
N PRO A 102 -2.23 17.68 11.05
CA PRO A 102 -0.88 18.10 11.44
C PRO A 102 -0.02 18.44 10.22
N ASN A 103 0.87 19.42 10.39
CA ASN A 103 1.82 19.78 9.34
C ASN A 103 2.94 18.72 9.21
N ASP A 104 3.75 18.86 8.16
CA ASP A 104 4.79 17.86 7.85
C ASP A 104 5.84 17.73 8.97
N GLU A 105 6.23 18.83 9.63
CA GLU A 105 7.18 18.80 10.75
C GLU A 105 6.63 17.99 11.93
N GLU A 106 5.35 18.16 12.26
CA GLU A 106 4.67 17.41 13.30
C GLU A 106 4.54 15.92 12.93
N LEU A 107 4.21 15.60 11.69
CA LEU A 107 4.11 14.22 11.21
C LEU A 107 5.47 13.51 11.27
N ILE A 108 6.54 14.17 10.85
CA ILE A 108 7.91 13.65 10.93
C ILE A 108 8.32 13.44 12.38
N ALA A 109 8.06 14.40 13.27
CA ALA A 109 8.36 14.27 14.69
C ALA A 109 7.59 13.10 15.33
N ARG A 110 6.33 12.87 14.93
CA ARG A 110 5.54 11.71 15.36
C ARG A 110 6.20 10.40 14.89
N LEU A 111 6.58 10.31 13.62
CA LEU A 111 7.25 9.12 13.08
C LEU A 111 8.53 8.79 13.85
N ALA A 112 9.43 9.77 14.03
CA ALA A 112 10.69 9.59 14.75
C ALA A 112 10.46 9.09 16.19
N LYS A 113 9.41 9.56 16.86
CA LYS A 113 9.02 9.09 18.19
C LYS A 113 8.59 7.61 18.18
N TRP A 114 7.85 7.17 17.17
CA TRP A 114 7.46 5.77 17.02
C TRP A 114 8.67 4.90 16.74
N GLU A 115 9.53 5.31 15.81
CA GLU A 115 10.77 4.58 15.49
C GLU A 115 11.65 4.43 16.72
N SER A 116 11.93 5.50 17.47
CA SER A 116 12.74 5.40 18.69
C SER A 116 12.13 4.52 19.78
N ARG A 117 10.81 4.33 19.81
CA ARG A 117 10.13 3.52 20.84
C ARG A 117 10.16 2.03 20.54
N TYR A 118 10.19 1.65 19.25
CA TYR A 118 10.03 0.27 18.80
C TYR A 118 11.21 -0.23 17.94
N ALA A 119 12.25 0.58 17.75
CA ALA A 119 13.54 0.17 17.20
C ALA A 119 14.32 -0.74 18.16
#